data_AF-A0A1A3QP81-F1
#
_entry.id   AF-A0A1A3QP81-F1
#
_cell.length_a   1.000
_cell.length_b   1.000
_cell.length_c   1.000
_cell.angle_alpha   90.00
_cell.angle_beta   90.00
_cell.angle_gamma   90.00
#
_symmetry.space_group_name_H-M   'P 1'
#
loop_
_entity.id
_entity.type
_entity.pdbx_description
1 polymer ?
#
loop_
_entity_poly.entity_id
_entity_poly.type
_entity_poly.pdbx_seq_one_letter_code
_entity_poly.pdbx_strand_id
1 'polypeptide(L)'
;MLVLGEISWPIYETPYGTDEGSPRFTPRTVWMGSANWTGGSTNHLEFGIVSRDAELLTAATDFVADVIAFSEPLGSSCTGPEPNMLVYEVDDAAMWEASENQRLAHEEWEAEQLEDEP
;
A
#
# COMPACT_ATOMS: atom_id res chain seq x y z
N MET A 1 3.11 1.70 2.23
CA MET A 1 2.96 1.50 3.69
C MET A 1 4.08 0.61 4.20
N LEU A 2 4.63 0.86 5.41
CA LEU A 2 5.61 0.01 6.08
C LEU A 2 5.24 -0.21 7.53
N VAL A 3 5.52 -1.41 8.03
CA VAL A 3 5.57 -1.71 9.46
C VAL A 3 7.03 -1.78 9.87
N LEU A 4 7.45 -0.88 10.75
CA LEU A 4 8.80 -0.77 11.27
C LEU A 4 8.85 -1.35 12.68
N GLY A 5 9.91 -2.07 12.98
CA GLY A 5 10.03 -2.79 14.24
C GLY A 5 11.44 -3.28 14.52
N GLU A 6 11.54 -4.07 15.58
CA GLU A 6 12.78 -4.69 16.03
C GLU A 6 12.76 -6.18 15.69
N ILE A 7 13.89 -6.72 15.24
CA ILE A 7 14.11 -8.16 15.09
C ILE A 7 14.98 -8.61 16.26
N SER A 8 14.53 -9.64 16.97
CA SER A 8 15.28 -10.31 18.03
C SER A 8 15.50 -11.78 17.72
N TRP A 9 16.63 -12.31 18.17
CA TRP A 9 17.02 -13.71 18.04
C TRP A 9 16.95 -14.34 19.43
N PRO A 10 15.81 -14.95 19.81
CA PRO A 10 15.69 -15.52 21.14
C PRO A 10 16.61 -16.72 21.28
N ILE A 11 17.45 -16.72 22.31
CA ILE A 11 18.31 -17.84 22.66
C ILE A 11 17.70 -18.50 23.90
N TYR A 12 17.49 -19.81 23.84
CA TYR A 12 16.97 -20.59 24.96
C TYR A 12 18.08 -21.44 25.56
N GLU A 13 18.20 -21.40 26.89
CA GLU A 13 19.02 -22.38 27.60
C GLU A 13 18.21 -23.66 27.80
N THR A 14 18.75 -24.77 27.30
CA THR A 14 18.19 -26.11 27.48
C THR A 14 19.16 -26.97 28.30
N PRO A 15 18.69 -28.09 28.89
CA PRO A 15 19.59 -29.05 29.55
C PRO A 15 20.68 -29.65 28.65
N TYR A 16 20.61 -29.44 27.32
CA TYR A 16 21.54 -29.98 26.33
C TYR A 16 22.40 -28.90 25.64
N GLY A 17 22.28 -27.63 26.03
CA GLY A 17 23.00 -26.50 25.42
C GLY A 17 22.08 -25.32 25.08
N THR A 18 22.61 -24.34 24.35
CA THR A 18 21.84 -23.19 23.83
C THR A 18 21.16 -23.57 22.53
N ASP A 19 19.85 -23.33 22.46
CA ASP A 19 19.05 -23.47 21.24
C ASP A 19 18.66 -22.09 20.71
N GLU A 20 18.83 -21.88 19.41
CA GLU A 20 18.45 -20.63 18.75
C GLU A 20 17.01 -20.73 18.29
N GLY A 21 16.14 -19.95 18.92
CA GLY A 21 14.75 -19.85 18.52
C GLY A 21 14.57 -19.12 17.19
N SER A 22 13.39 -19.29 16.59
CA SER A 22 13.01 -18.53 15.40
C SER A 22 13.07 -17.02 15.66
N PRO A 23 13.57 -16.22 14.70
CA PRO A 23 13.63 -14.76 14.85
C PRO A 23 12.23 -14.20 15.10
N ARG A 24 12.14 -13.24 16.04
CA ARG A 24 10.90 -12.57 16.40
C ARG A 24 10.94 -11.13 15.94
N PHE A 25 9.93 -10.73 15.16
CA PHE A 25 9.69 -9.34 14.80
C PHE A 25 8.70 -8.71 15.78
N THR A 26 9.06 -7.55 16.33
CA THR A 26 8.20 -6.74 17.21
C THR A 26 7.88 -5.42 16.53
N PRO A 27 6.63 -5.21 16.04
CA PRO A 27 6.25 -3.96 15.40
C PRO A 27 6.27 -2.80 16.41
N ARG A 28 6.76 -1.64 15.97
CA ARG A 28 6.89 -0.43 16.81
C ARG A 28 6.17 0.77 16.25
N THR A 29 6.11 0.88 14.93
CA THR A 29 5.62 2.08 14.25
C THR A 29 5.18 1.71 12.84
N VAL A 30 4.14 2.36 12.34
CA VAL A 30 3.67 2.22 10.98
C VAL A 30 3.87 3.53 10.22
N TRP A 31 4.36 3.43 8.98
CA TRP A 31 4.42 4.54 8.03
C TRP A 31 3.44 4.31 6.89
N MET A 32 2.67 5.34 6.54
CA MET A 32 1.74 5.34 5.41
C MET A 32 1.91 6.66 4.66
N GLY A 33 1.93 6.62 3.33
CA GLY A 33 2.13 7.81 2.52
C GLY A 33 2.16 7.51 1.03
N SER A 34 2.35 8.57 0.24
CA SER A 34 2.37 8.53 -1.22
C SER A 34 3.69 8.04 -1.81
N ALA A 35 4.79 8.10 -1.04
CA ALA A 35 6.10 7.75 -1.55
C ALA A 35 6.20 6.25 -1.90
N ASN A 36 6.55 5.96 -3.15
CA ASN A 36 6.72 4.60 -3.69
C ASN A 36 8.18 4.09 -3.58
N TRP A 37 9.04 4.78 -2.83
CA TRP A 37 10.48 4.50 -2.66
C TRP A 37 11.26 4.28 -3.96
N THR A 38 10.91 5.03 -5.00
CA THR A 38 11.72 5.11 -6.21
C THR A 38 12.76 6.22 -6.08
N GLY A 39 13.81 6.20 -6.91
CA GLY A 39 14.73 7.34 -6.98
C GLY A 39 14.02 8.66 -7.30
N GLY A 40 12.92 8.60 -8.07
CA GLY A 40 12.08 9.76 -8.41
C GLY A 40 11.34 10.37 -7.23
N SER A 41 10.96 9.59 -6.21
CA SER A 41 10.27 10.09 -5.01
C SER A 41 11.10 11.11 -4.21
N THR A 42 12.40 11.25 -4.47
CA THR A 42 13.24 12.30 -3.88
C THR A 42 13.02 13.68 -4.48
N ASN A 43 12.44 13.75 -5.68
CA ASN A 43 12.21 14.98 -6.44
C ASN A 43 10.74 15.39 -6.50
N HIS A 44 9.83 14.59 -5.95
CA HIS A 44 8.41 14.86 -5.91
C HIS A 44 7.98 15.35 -4.52
N LEU A 45 6.90 16.12 -4.48
CA LEU A 45 6.24 16.45 -3.23
C LEU A 45 5.46 15.22 -2.77
N GLU A 46 5.92 14.60 -1.69
CA GLU A 46 5.31 13.42 -1.09
C GLU A 46 4.65 13.78 0.25
N PHE A 47 3.58 13.08 0.60
CA PHE A 47 2.92 13.19 1.90
C PHE A 47 2.91 11.85 2.61
N GLY A 48 2.93 11.89 3.94
CA GLY A 48 2.85 10.68 4.73
C GLY A 48 2.71 10.94 6.23
N ILE A 49 2.31 9.90 6.95
CA ILE A 49 2.14 9.87 8.39
C ILE A 49 2.95 8.72 8.98
N VAL A 50 3.49 8.98 10.16
CA VAL A 50 4.11 7.98 11.03
C VAL A 50 3.23 7.87 12.27
N SER A 51 2.78 6.66 12.60
CA SER A 51 1.92 6.43 13.76
C SER A 51 2.45 5.29 14.64
N ARG A 52 2.19 5.44 15.94
CA ARG A 52 2.39 4.41 16.98
C ARG A 52 1.09 4.01 17.64
N ASP A 53 -0.04 4.43 17.07
CA ASP A 53 -1.35 4.00 17.52
C ASP A 53 -1.42 2.46 17.52
N ALA A 54 -1.86 1.88 18.63
CA ALA A 54 -1.76 0.44 18.84
C ALA A 54 -2.69 -0.33 17.91
N GLU A 55 -3.91 0.16 17.69
CA GLU A 55 -4.89 -0.49 16.82
C GLU A 55 -4.43 -0.46 15.36
N LEU A 56 -3.98 0.71 14.89
CA LEU A 56 -3.45 0.85 13.54
C LEU A 56 -2.19 0.00 13.32
N LEU A 57 -1.30 -0.06 14.32
CA LEU A 57 -0.08 -0.85 14.23
C LEU A 57 -0.39 -2.35 14.13
N THR A 58 -1.32 -2.85 14.94
CA THR A 58 -1.77 -4.26 14.87
C THR A 58 -2.41 -4.55 13.52
N ALA A 59 -3.40 -3.74 13.09
CA ALA A 59 -4.10 -3.97 11.83
C ALA A 59 -3.16 -3.92 10.61
N ALA A 60 -2.22 -2.97 10.57
CA ALA A 60 -1.24 -2.88 9.50
C ALA A 60 -0.23 -4.04 9.52
N THR A 61 0.14 -4.53 10.71
CA THR A 61 1.03 -5.70 10.86
C THR A 61 0.35 -6.95 10.32
N ASP A 62 -0.90 -7.20 10.70
CA ASP A 62 -1.67 -8.36 10.26
C ASP A 62 -1.86 -8.33 8.73
N PHE A 63 -2.23 -7.17 8.18
CA PHE A 63 -2.35 -6.99 6.73
C PHE A 63 -1.05 -7.32 5.98
N VAL A 64 0.09 -6.81 6.45
CA VAL A 64 1.39 -7.10 5.80
C VAL A 64 1.76 -8.57 5.95
N ALA A 65 1.50 -9.19 7.09
CA ALA A 65 1.74 -10.60 7.32
C ALA A 65 0.92 -11.48 6.35
N ASP A 66 -0.36 -11.13 6.14
CA ASP A 66 -1.23 -11.83 5.19
C ASP A 66 -0.74 -11.70 3.74
N VAL A 67 -0.30 -10.49 3.35
CA VAL A 67 0.29 -10.26 2.02
C VAL A 67 1.56 -11.09 1.84
N ILE A 68 2.43 -11.15 2.85
CA ILE A 68 3.65 -11.98 2.81
C ILE A 68 3.28 -13.46 2.71
N ALA A 69 2.29 -13.93 3.48
CA ALA A 69 1.87 -15.32 3.47
C ALA A 69 1.31 -15.76 2.10
N PHE A 70 0.70 -14.84 1.35
CA PHE A 70 0.25 -15.08 -0.02
C PHE A 70 1.34 -14.87 -1.07
N SER A 71 2.39 -14.13 -0.75
CA SER A 71 3.46 -13.81 -1.71
C SER A 71 4.34 -15.02 -2.04
N GLU A 72 4.85 -15.04 -3.26
CA GLU A 72 5.87 -16.02 -3.64
C GLU A 72 7.27 -15.55 -3.20
N PRO A 73 8.20 -16.49 -2.93
CA PRO A 73 9.58 -16.13 -2.67
C PRO A 73 10.20 -15.33 -3.82
N LEU A 74 11.03 -14.34 -3.48
CA LEU A 74 11.78 -13.57 -4.48
C LEU A 74 12.59 -14.51 -5.38
N GLY A 75 12.39 -14.41 -6.69
CA GLY A 75 13.04 -15.25 -7.69
C GLY A 75 12.27 -16.53 -8.07
N SER A 76 11.05 -16.73 -7.57
CA SER A 76 10.14 -17.69 -8.17
C SER A 76 9.86 -17.29 -9.62
N SER A 77 9.97 -18.24 -10.54
CA SER A 77 9.49 -18.08 -11.91
C SER A 77 8.09 -18.67 -11.97
N CYS A 78 7.06 -17.84 -11.90
CA CYS A 78 5.70 -18.30 -12.15
C CYS A 78 5.60 -18.77 -13.60
N THR A 79 5.36 -20.07 -13.81
CA THR A 79 5.08 -20.62 -15.14
C THR A 79 3.59 -20.40 -15.44
N GLY A 80 3.20 -19.14 -15.72
CA GLY A 80 1.90 -18.75 -16.30
C GLY A 80 1.03 -17.78 -15.48
N PRO A 81 -0.11 -17.33 -16.03
CA PRO A 81 -0.25 -16.84 -17.39
C PRO A 81 0.44 -15.47 -17.47
N GLU A 82 1.32 -15.28 -18.45
CA GLU A 82 1.87 -13.95 -18.69
C GLU A 82 0.71 -12.97 -18.91
N PRO A 83 0.68 -11.81 -18.24
CA PRO A 83 -0.26 -10.76 -18.57
C PRO A 83 -0.13 -10.51 -20.06
N ASN A 84 -1.21 -10.73 -20.80
CA ASN A 84 -1.27 -10.34 -22.19
C ASN A 84 -1.19 -8.80 -22.18
N MET A 85 0.02 -8.28 -22.32
CA MET A 85 0.32 -6.85 -22.51
C MET A 85 -0.20 -6.46 -23.90
N LEU A 86 -1.53 -6.52 -24.04
CA LEU A 86 -2.22 -6.02 -25.20
C LEU A 86 -2.16 -4.50 -25.08
N VAL A 87 -1.40 -3.89 -25.97
CA VAL A 87 -1.47 -2.45 -26.18
C VAL A 87 -2.87 -2.19 -26.73
N TYR A 88 -3.73 -1.62 -25.91
CA TYR A 88 -4.98 -1.03 -26.34
C TYR A 88 -4.73 0.45 -26.59
N GLU A 89 -5.18 0.95 -27.74
CA GLU A 89 -5.14 2.38 -28.04
C GLU A 89 -6.14 3.10 -27.17
N VAL A 90 -5.65 3.92 -26.24
CA VAL A 90 -6.50 4.82 -25.46
C VAL A 90 -6.94 5.96 -26.38
N ASP A 91 -8.25 6.11 -26.55
CA ASP A 91 -8.82 7.24 -27.29
C ASP A 91 -8.83 8.48 -26.39
N ASP A 92 -7.81 9.31 -26.54
CA ASP A 92 -7.63 10.55 -25.78
C ASP A 92 -8.84 11.50 -25.94
N ALA A 93 -9.53 11.47 -27.09
CA ALA A 93 -10.70 12.30 -27.32
C ALA A 93 -11.91 11.80 -26.52
N ALA A 94 -12.13 10.49 -26.47
CA ALA A 94 -13.18 9.89 -25.66
C ALA A 94 -12.92 10.10 -24.15
N MET A 95 -11.65 10.03 -23.72
CA MET A 95 -11.27 10.31 -22.33
C MET A 95 -11.50 11.79 -21.97
N TRP A 96 -11.16 12.72 -22.87
CA TRP A 96 -11.43 14.14 -22.70
C TRP A 96 -12.93 14.44 -22.61
N GLU A 97 -13.73 13.88 -23.53
CA GLU A 97 -15.18 14.06 -23.54
C GLU A 97 -15.85 13.51 -22.28
N ALA A 98 -15.42 12.34 -21.80
CA ALA A 98 -15.91 11.78 -20.55
C ALA A 98 -15.57 12.67 -19.34
N SER A 99 -14.37 13.25 -19.29
CA SER A 99 -13.96 14.16 -18.23
C SER A 99 -14.74 15.48 -18.24
N GLU A 100 -15.03 16.01 -19.43
CA GLU A 100 -15.78 17.24 -19.60
C GLU A 100 -17.26 17.04 -19.26
N ASN A 101 -17.85 15.91 -19.65
CA ASN A 101 -19.22 15.55 -19.27
C ASN A 101 -19.36 15.37 -17.75
N GLN A 102 -18.35 14.81 -17.07
CA GLN A 102 -18.34 14.71 -15.61
C GLN A 102 -18.25 16.09 -14.95
N ARG A 103 -17.43 17.00 -15.50
CA ARG A 103 -17.31 18.38 -15.01
C ARG A 103 -18.63 19.13 -15.15
N LEU A 104 -19.26 19.06 -16.31
CA LEU A 104 -20.55 19.72 -16.58
C LEU A 104 -21.67 19.17 -15.71
N ALA A 105 -21.77 17.85 -15.56
CA ALA A 105 -22.78 17.22 -14.70
C ALA A 105 -22.59 17.60 -13.21
N HIS A 106 -21.34 17.80 -12.78
CA HIS A 106 -21.05 18.27 -11.43
C HIS A 106 -21.46 19.73 -11.23
N GLU A 107 -21.16 20.60 -12.20
CA GLU A 107 -21.55 22.02 -12.19
C GLU A 107 -23.08 22.20 -12.24
N GLU A 108 -23.78 21.37 -13.02
CA GLU A 108 -25.24 21.38 -13.12
C GLU A 108 -25.88 20.95 -11.79
N TRP A 109 -25.34 19.91 -11.14
CA TRP A 109 -25.77 19.48 -9.81
C TRP A 109 -25.52 20.54 -8.73
N GLU A 110 -24.39 21.24 -8.77
CA GLU A 110 -24.10 22.35 -7.85
C GLU A 110 -25.04 23.55 -8.07
N ALA A 111 -25.38 23.85 -9.33
CA ALA A 111 -26.31 24.93 -9.66
C ALA A 111 -27.74 24.62 -9.20
N GLU A 112 -28.23 23.39 -9.40
CA GLU A 112 -29.55 22.96 -8.90
C GLU A 112 -29.64 23.04 -7.37
N GLN A 113 -28.55 22.71 -6.64
CA GLN A 113 -28.51 22.83 -5.18
C GLN A 113 -28.57 24.29 -4.69
N LEU A 114 -28.00 25.23 -5.45
CA LEU A 114 -28.02 26.67 -5.14
C LEU A 114 -29.37 27.34 -5.44
N GLU A 115 -30.15 26.80 -6.39
CA GLU A 115 -31.50 27.29 -6.72
C GLU A 115 -32.58 26.78 -5.75
N ASP A 116 -32.32 25.70 -5.02
CA ASP A 116 -33.21 25.10 -4.01
C ASP A 116 -32.98 25.61 -2.57
N GLU A 117 -32.01 26.51 -2.33
CA GLU A 117 -31.86 27.22 -1.04
C GLU A 117 -32.76 28.49 -0.99
N PRO A 118 -33.63 28.66 0.03
CA PRO A 118 -34.67 29.71 0.08
C PRO A 118 -34.18 31.14 0.35
#